data_AF-A0ABD0QVG9-F1
#
_entry.id   AF-A0ABD0QVG9-F1
#
_cell.length_a   1.000
_cell.length_b   1.000
_cell.length_c   1.000
_cell.angle_alpha   90.00
_cell.angle_beta   90.00
_cell.angle_gamma   90.00
#
_symmetry.space_group_name_H-M   'P 1'
#
loop_
_entity.id
_entity.type
_entity.pdbx_description
1 polymer ?
#
loop_
_entity_poly.entity_id
_entity_poly.type
_entity_poly.pdbx_seq_one_letter_code
_entity_poly.pdbx_strand_id
1 'polypeptide(L)' 'PVIGENISFNVVITNNEAAPKQLKKHVNAQNKEYNRNPTGTFWEAHDNVKIGPNES' A
#
# COMPACT_ATOMS: atom_id res chain seq x y z
N PRO A 1 3.72 -15.41 -5.34
CA PRO A 1 5.12 -14.96 -5.23
C PRO A 1 6.02 -16.19 -5.20
N VAL A 2 7.16 -16.14 -5.88
CA VAL A 2 8.15 -17.21 -5.91
C VAL A 2 9.42 -16.70 -5.24
N ILE A 3 10.10 -17.56 -4.47
CA ILE A 3 11.35 -17.20 -3.81
C ILE A 3 12.39 -16.82 -4.88
N GLY A 4 13.05 -15.67 -4.68
CA GLY A 4 14.06 -15.16 -5.61
C GLY A 4 13.50 -14.30 -6.75
N GLU A 5 12.17 -14.20 -6.88
CA GLU A 5 11.53 -13.33 -7.88
C GLU A 5 11.03 -12.02 -7.25
N ASN A 6 10.80 -11.02 -8.11
CA ASN A 6 10.18 -9.77 -7.69
C ASN A 6 8.74 -10.02 -7.22
N ILE A 7 8.37 -9.34 -6.13
CA ILE A 7 6.99 -9.30 -5.67
C ILE A 7 6.34 -8.02 -6.20
N SER A 8 5.20 -8.15 -6.86
CA SER A 8 4.38 -7.04 -7.31
C SER A 8 2.97 -7.17 -6.74
N PHE A 9 2.42 -6.05 -6.27
CA PHE A 9 1.05 -5.97 -5.78
C PHE A 9 0.46 -4.60 -6.15
N ASN A 10 -0.86 -4.55 -6.29
CA ASN A 10 -1.60 -3.33 -6.57
C ASN A 10 -2.46 -2.97 -5.37
N VAL A 11 -2.50 -1.69 -5.04
CA VAL A 11 -3.42 -1.12 -4.05
C VAL A 11 -4.40 -0.23 -4.80
N VAL A 12 -5.68 -0.58 -4.75
CA VAL A 12 -6.76 0.22 -5.34
C VAL A 12 -7.44 1.00 -4.23
N ILE A 13 -7.66 2.29 -4.45
CA ILE A 13 -8.31 3.18 -3.48
C ILE A 13 -9.53 3.80 -4.15
N THR A 14 -10.71 3.39 -3.72
CA THR A 14 -11.98 3.94 -4.25
C THR A 14 -12.54 5.01 -3.33
N ASN A 15 -12.89 6.15 -3.90
CA ASN A 15 -13.62 7.21 -3.20
C ASN A 15 -15.12 7.12 -3.51
N ASN A 16 -15.90 6.54 -2.60
CA ASN A 16 -17.36 6.43 -2.78
C ASN A 16 -18.14 7.71 -2.42
N GLU A 17 -17.45 8.81 -2.12
CA GLU A 17 -18.09 10.07 -1.76
C GLU A 17 -18.24 10.98 -2.97
N ALA A 18 -19.25 11.86 -2.93
CA ALA A 18 -19.48 12.89 -3.93
C ALA A 18 -18.48 14.08 -3.85
N ALA A 19 -17.45 13.98 -3.02
CA ALA A 19 -16.44 15.03 -2.81
C ALA A 19 -15.01 14.50 -3.04
N PRO A 20 -14.09 15.32 -3.59
CA PRO A 20 -12.71 14.90 -3.81
C PRO A 20 -11.96 14.70 -2.48
N LYS A 21 -10.96 13.81 -2.50
CA LYS A 21 -10.11 13.50 -1.35
C LYS A 21 -8.62 13.66 -1.68
N GLN A 22 -7.85 14.07 -0.67
CA GLN A 22 -6.40 14.05 -0.68
C GLN A 22 -5.93 13.07 0.39
N LEU A 23 -5.13 12.08 0.02
CA LEU A 23 -4.67 11.01 0.88
C LEU A 23 -3.15 10.93 0.84
N LYS A 24 -2.55 10.52 1.96
CA LYS A 24 -1.13 10.19 2.03
C LYS A 24 -0.98 8.68 2.10
N LYS A 25 -0.41 8.10 1.05
CA LYS A 25 -0.08 6.68 0.95
C LYS A 25 1.20 6.40 1.73
N HIS A 26 1.15 5.39 2.58
CA HIS A 26 2.29 4.83 3.30
C HIS A 26 2.27 3.32 3.11
N VAL A 27 3.17 2.80 2.27
CA VAL A 27 3.30 1.35 2.05
C VAL A 27 4.66 0.92 2.55
N ASN A 28 4.72 -0.20 3.25
CA ASN A 28 5.97 -0.83 3.63
C ASN A 28 5.94 -2.34 3.37
N ALA A 29 7.12 -2.92 3.24
CA ALA A 29 7.31 -4.35 3.25
C ALA A 29 8.17 -4.73 4.47
N GLN A 30 7.69 -5.71 5.23
CA GLN A 30 8.30 -6.12 6.48
C GLN A 30 8.58 -7.63 6.51
N ASN A 31 9.71 -7.99 7.10
CA ASN A 31 10.10 -9.37 7.32
C ASN A 31 9.36 -9.91 8.54
N LYS A 32 8.84 -11.14 8.46
CA LYS A 32 8.15 -11.79 9.58
C LYS A 32 8.32 -13.30 9.52
N GLU A 33 8.61 -13.90 10.68
CA GLU A 33 8.49 -15.34 10.88
C GLU A 33 7.02 -15.75 11.05
N TYR A 34 6.70 -16.98 10.67
CA TYR A 34 5.35 -17.53 10.87
C TYR A 34 4.91 -17.37 12.34
N ASN A 35 3.72 -16.83 12.54
CA ASN A 35 3.12 -16.58 13.87
C ASN A 35 3.94 -15.67 14.83
N ARG A 36 4.81 -14.80 14.31
CA ARG A 36 5.55 -13.81 15.14
C ARG A 36 5.30 -12.36 14.72
N ASN A 37 5.83 -11.41 15.49
CA ASN A 37 5.81 -10.01 15.08
C ASN A 37 6.84 -9.74 13.97
N PRO A 38 6.63 -8.70 13.14
CA PRO A 38 7.61 -8.28 12.15
C PRO A 38 8.94 -7.91 12.81
N THR A 39 10.05 -8.24 12.15
CA THR A 39 11.40 -8.00 12.67
C THR A 39 12.06 -6.75 12.09
N GLY A 40 11.55 -6.25 10.96
CA GLY A 40 12.04 -5.00 10.37
C GLY A 40 11.37 -4.66 9.05
N THR A 41 11.40 -3.37 8.71
CA THR A 41 11.01 -2.85 7.40
C THR A 41 12.22 -2.82 6.48
N PHE A 42 12.09 -3.36 5.27
CA PHE A 42 13.18 -3.39 4.27
C PHE A 42 12.85 -2.61 3.00
N TRP A 43 11.59 -2.20 2.84
CA TRP A 43 11.14 -1.36 1.74
C TRP A 43 10.00 -0.47 2.20
N GLU A 44 9.99 0.77 1.74
CA GLU A 44 8.93 1.74 2.01
C GLU A 44 8.70 2.66 0.81
N ALA A 45 7.45 3.12 0.67
CA ALA A 45 7.07 4.13 -0.30
C ALA A 45 6.02 5.08 0.27
N HIS A 46 6.21 6.36 -0.05
CA HIS A 46 5.34 7.44 0.39
C HIS A 46 4.88 8.26 -0.81
N ASP A 47 3.60 8.59 -0.84
CA ASP A 47 3.03 9.31 -1.97
C ASP A 47 1.78 10.10 -1.55
N ASN A 48 1.49 11.18 -2.27
CA ASN A 48 0.25 11.94 -2.09
C ASN A 48 -0.69 11.60 -3.24
N VAL A 49 -1.86 11.08 -2.92
CA VAL A 49 -2.85 10.64 -3.89
C VAL A 49 -4.05 11.59 -3.83
N LYS A 50 -4.41 12.17 -4.97
CA LYS A 50 -5.65 12.93 -5.14
C LYS A 50 -6.62 12.03 -5.88
N ILE A 51 -7.81 11.86 -5.32
CA ILE A 51 -8.88 11.04 -5.91
C ILE A 51 -10.15 11.89 -5.97
N GLY A 52 -10.75 11.97 -7.16
CA GLY A 52 -12.01 12.65 -7.41
C GLY A 52 -13.21 11.90 -6.83
N PRO A 53 -14.40 12.50 -6.86
CA PRO A 53 -15.63 11.82 -6.48
C PRO A 53 -15.88 10.56 -7.30
N ASN A 54 -16.23 9.44 -6.65
CA ASN A 54 -16.56 8.16 -7.30
C ASN A 54 -15.45 7.55 -8.17
N GLU A 55 -14.18 7.95 -7.99
CA GLU A 55 -13.01 7.45 -8.72
C GLU A 55 -12.31 6.29 -7.96
N SER A 56 -11.62 5.40 -8.70
CA SER A 56 -10.82 4.27 -8.20
C SER A 56 -9.43 4.23 -8.83
#